data_AF-A0A2S2CLH8-F1
#
_entry.id   AF-A0A2S2CLH8-F1
#
_cell.length_a   1.000
_cell.length_b   1.000
_cell.length_c   1.000
_cell.angle_alpha   90.00
_cell.angle_beta   90.00
_cell.angle_gamma   90.00
#
_symmetry.space_group_name_H-M   'P 1'
#
loop_
_entity.id
_entity.type
_entity.pdbx_description
1 polymer ?
#
loop_
_entity_poly.entity_id
_entity_poly.type
_entity_poly.pdbx_seq_one_letter_code
_entity_poly.pdbx_strand_id
1 'polypeptide(L)' 'MNAFRLIRHADGRTYYDGRPLTLADAQIMLNDDIQRRRVAVDSYLRVDGAELIVECPQTAAHPAGQDRRE' A
#
# COMPACT_ATOMS: atom_id res chain seq x y z
N MET A 1 21.85 -4.50 3.07
CA MET A 1 20.56 -5.04 2.62
C MET A 1 19.57 -4.80 3.76
N ASN A 2 18.64 -3.85 3.61
CA ASN A 2 17.65 -3.59 4.66
C ASN A 2 16.56 -4.67 4.60
N ALA A 3 16.31 -5.32 5.72
CA ALA A 3 15.26 -6.32 5.87
C ALA A 3 14.13 -5.72 6.70
N PHE A 4 12.90 -5.88 6.22
CA PHE A 4 11.69 -5.34 6.84
C PHE A 4 10.89 -6.51 7.43
N ARG A 5 10.51 -6.40 8.70
CA ARG A 5 9.71 -7.42 9.40
C ARG A 5 8.23 -7.09 9.45
N LEU A 6 7.92 -5.79 9.43
CA LEU A 6 6.58 -5.24 9.52
C LEU A 6 6.33 -4.35 8.30
N ILE A 7 5.20 -4.59 7.64
CA ILE A 7 4.64 -3.72 6.61
C ILE A 7 3.25 -3.31 7.07
N ARG A 8 2.96 -2.01 7.02
CA ARG A 8 1.67 -1.45 7.42
C ARG A 8 0.96 -0.84 6.22
N HIS A 9 -0.36 -0.79 6.21
CA HIS A 9 -1.07 0.10 5.32
C HIS A 9 -0.98 1.54 5.82
N ALA A 10 -1.16 2.49 4.91
CA ALA A 10 -1.24 3.91 5.24
C ALA A 10 -2.36 4.25 6.24
N ASP A 11 -3.44 3.45 6.28
CA ASP A 11 -4.50 3.54 7.28
C ASP A 11 -4.12 2.98 8.67
N GLY A 12 -2.89 2.46 8.80
CA GLY A 12 -2.32 1.98 10.05
C GLY A 12 -2.51 0.49 10.32
N ARG A 13 -3.31 -0.24 9.50
CA ARG A 13 -3.46 -1.69 9.62
C ARG A 13 -2.17 -2.43 9.27
N THR A 14 -1.94 -3.57 9.90
CA THR A 14 -0.82 -4.45 9.52
C THR A 14 -1.13 -5.13 8.19
N TYR A 15 -0.28 -4.91 7.19
CA TYR A 15 -0.33 -5.63 5.92
C TYR A 15 0.44 -6.96 6.03
N TYR A 16 1.61 -6.92 6.66
CA TYR A 16 2.46 -8.08 6.87
C TYR A 16 3.23 -7.96 8.18
N ASP A 17 3.19 -9.00 9.00
CA ASP A 17 4.03 -9.17 10.19
C ASP A 17 4.56 -10.60 10.20
N GLY A 18 5.87 -10.75 10.04
CA GLY A 18 6.44 -12.08 9.84
C GLY A 18 7.95 -12.10 9.73
N ARG A 19 8.45 -12.93 8.81
CA ARG A 19 9.89 -13.08 8.62
C ARG A 19 10.46 -11.81 7.97
N PRO A 20 11.71 -11.42 8.32
CA PRO A 20 12.37 -10.33 7.62
C PRO A 20 12.43 -10.64 6.13
N LEU A 21 11.90 -9.73 5.32
CA LEU A 21 11.91 -9.84 3.87
C LEU A 21 12.53 -8.59 3.25
N THR A 22 13.04 -8.71 2.04
CA THR A 22 13.66 -7.56 1.34
C THR A 22 12.58 -6.68 0.71
N LEU A 23 12.93 -5.47 0.31
CA LEU A 23 12.02 -4.63 -0.48
C LEU A 23 11.56 -5.34 -1.76
N ALA A 24 12.44 -6.12 -2.41
CA ALA A 24 12.09 -6.86 -3.61
C ALA A 24 11.04 -7.95 -3.31
N ASP A 25 11.20 -8.69 -2.22
CA ASP A 25 10.21 -9.67 -1.78
C ASP A 25 8.87 -9.00 -1.44
N ALA A 26 8.90 -7.84 -0.79
CA ALA A 26 7.71 -7.06 -0.46
C ALA A 26 6.95 -6.64 -1.74
N GLN A 27 7.68 -6.18 -2.75
CA GLN A 27 7.13 -5.78 -4.05
C GLN A 27 6.48 -6.95 -4.78
N ILE A 28 7.11 -8.13 -4.75
CA ILE A 28 6.53 -9.34 -5.34
C ILE A 28 5.24 -9.72 -4.61
N MET A 29 5.24 -9.70 -3.28
CA MET A 29 4.08 -10.01 -2.46
C MET A 29 2.91 -9.04 -2.72
N LEU A 30 3.21 -7.74 -2.81
CA LEU A 30 2.22 -6.72 -3.16
C LEU A 30 1.58 -7.00 -4.52
N ASN A 31 2.40 -7.28 -5.54
CA ASN A 31 1.90 -7.56 -6.89
C ASN A 31 1.02 -8.81 -6.94
N ASP A 32 1.38 -9.89 -6.24
CA ASP A 32 0.55 -11.09 -6.13
C ASP A 32 -0.79 -10.79 -5.43
N ASP A 33 -0.79 -9.97 -4.38
CA ASP A 33 -2.02 -9.56 -3.69
C ASP A 33 -2.90 -8.62 -4.52
N ILE A 34 -2.31 -7.75 -5.35
CA ILE A 34 -3.04 -6.95 -6.33
C ILE A 34 -3.70 -7.86 -7.37
N GLN A 35 -2.97 -8.84 -7.90
CA GLN A 35 -3.51 -9.83 -8.85
C GLN A 35 -4.65 -10.66 -8.24
N ARG A 36 -4.55 -10.99 -6.95
CA ARG A 36 -5.59 -11.69 -6.18
C ARG A 36 -6.72 -10.80 -5.69
N ARG A 37 -6.70 -9.50 -6.01
CA ARG A 37 -7.67 -8.48 -5.56
C ARG A 37 -7.79 -8.36 -4.04
N ARG A 38 -6.72 -8.69 -3.32
CA ARG A 38 -6.60 -8.49 -1.86
C ARG A 38 -6.13 -7.08 -1.54
N VAL A 39 -5.36 -6.49 -2.45
CA VAL A 39 -4.90 -5.10 -2.43
C VAL A 39 -5.45 -4.41 -3.68
N ALA A 40 -5.76 -3.11 -3.56
CA ALA A 40 -6.30 -2.35 -4.69
C ALA A 40 -5.24 -2.16 -5.78
N VAL A 41 -5.68 -2.18 -7.04
CA VAL A 41 -4.85 -1.79 -8.20
C VAL A 41 -4.37 -0.35 -7.98
N ASP A 42 -3.14 -0.04 -8.40
CA ASP A 42 -2.43 1.23 -8.13
C ASP A 42 -1.93 1.43 -6.69
N SER A 43 -2.01 0.39 -5.83
CA SER A 43 -1.30 0.44 -4.55
C SER A 43 0.20 0.32 -4.75
N TYR A 44 0.99 1.00 -3.92
CA TYR A 44 2.45 0.96 -3.99
C TYR A 44 3.09 0.90 -2.61
N LEU A 45 4.32 0.39 -2.54
CA LEU A 45 5.11 0.41 -1.32
C LEU A 45 5.91 1.70 -1.22
N ARG A 46 5.80 2.36 -0.07
CA ARG A 46 6.60 3.49 0.37
C ARG A 46 7.53 3.05 1.50
N VAL A 47 8.78 3.50 1.45
CA VAL A 47 9.73 3.32 2.55
C VAL A 47 9.61 4.51 3.48
N ASP A 48 9.38 4.26 4.77
CA ASP A 48 9.31 5.28 5.82
C ASP A 48 10.32 4.92 6.92
N GLY A 49 11.52 5.52 6.84
CA GLY A 49 12.62 5.19 7.73
C GLY A 49 13.00 3.70 7.69
N ALA A 50 12.67 2.97 8.76
CA ALA A 50 12.92 1.53 8.89
C ALA A 50 11.68 0.66 8.58
N GLU A 51 10.57 1.26 8.17
CA GLU A 51 9.30 0.59 7.91
C GLU A 51 8.93 0.63 6.43
N LEU A 52 8.12 -0.34 6.02
CA LEU A 52 7.44 -0.33 4.71
C LEU A 52 5.96 -0.03 4.92
N ILE A 53 5.43 0.84 4.07
CA ILE A 53 4.04 1.26 4.09
C ILE A 53 3.41 0.95 2.74
N VAL A 54 2.29 0.21 2.73
CA VAL A 54 1.42 0.06 1.56
C VAL A 54 0.50 1.26 1.49
N GLU A 55 0.76 2.10 0.51
CA GLU A 55 -0.13 3.19 0.13
C GLU A 55 -1.17 2.63 -0.84
N CYS A 56 -2.43 2.61 -0.41
CA CYS A 56 -3.54 2.31 -1.31
C CYS A 56 -3.70 3.48 -2.29
N PRO A 57 -4.23 3.25 -3.51
CA PRO A 57 -4.65 4.35 -4.36
C PRO A 57 -5.57 5.20 -3.50
N GLN A 58 -5.20 6.48 -3.36
CA GLN A 58 -6.10 7.45 -2.77
C GLN A 58 -7.33 7.34 -3.65
N THR A 59 -8.40 6.72 -3.13
CA THR A 59 -9.67 6.75 -3.82
C THR A 59 -9.91 8.23 -3.86
N ALA A 60 -9.71 8.84 -5.03
CA ALA A 60 -9.96 10.24 -5.19
C ALA A 60 -11.38 10.39 -4.67
N ALA A 61 -11.50 10.97 -3.48
CA ALA A 61 -12.75 11.49 -3.00
C ALA A 61 -13.03 12.51 -4.08
N HIS A 62 -13.78 12.10 -5.11
CA HIS A 62 -14.43 13.02 -6.01
C HIS A 62 -15.07 14.02 -5.05
N PRO A 63 -14.72 15.31 -5.07
CA PRO A 63 -15.54 16.27 -4.38
C PRO A 63 -16.91 16.14 -5.04
N ALA A 64 -17.82 15.46 -4.34
CA ALA A 64 -19.22 15.47 -4.66
C ALA A 64 -19.65 16.94 -4.58
N GLY A 65 -19.85 17.55 -5.74
CA GLY A 65 -20.28 18.94 -5.85
C GLY A 65 -19.30 19.85 -6.58
N GLN A 66 -19.14 19.64 -7.89
CA GLN A 66 -19.14 20.82 -8.76
C GLN A 66 -20.59 21.02 -9.19
N ASP A 67 -21.32 21.73 -8.32
CA ASP A 67 -22.66 22.24 -8.57
C ASP A 67 -22.66 22.95 -9.93
N ARG A 68 -23.56 22.47 -10.79
CA ARG A 68 -23.92 23.03 -12.07
C ARG A 68 -24.48 24.44 -11.81
N ARG A 69 -23.62 25.46 -11.80
CA ARG A 69 -24.07 26.84 -11.93
C ARG A 69 -24.12 27.18 -13.42
N GLU A 70 -25.35 27.09 -13.91
CA GLU A 70 -25.85 27.66 -15.17
C GLU A 70 -25.67 29.18 -15.23
#